data_AF-A0A1I3MZE3-F1
#
_entry.id   AF-A0A1I3MZE3-F1
#
_cell.length_a   1.000
_cell.length_b   1.000
_cell.length_c   1.000
_cell.angle_alpha   90.00
_cell.angle_beta   90.00
_cell.angle_gamma   90.00
#
_symmetry.space_group_name_H-M   'P 1'
#
loop_
_entity.id
_entity.type
_entity.pdbx_description
1 polymer ?
#
loop_
_entity_poly.entity_id
_entity_poly.type
_entity_poly.pdbx_seq_one_letter_code
_entity_poly.pdbx_strand_id
1 'polypeptide(L)' 'MTCAKTGLKLKSSTSMRRLEDEIYALRMKMEQSYAEEATFSSEKVIGLSRLLDNKINEYMRFRRGLGAAPLG' A
#
# COMPACT_ATOMS: atom_id res chain seq x y z
N MET A 1 25.51 -32.19 7.88
CA MET A 1 24.20 -31.82 8.46
C MET A 1 24.40 -30.45 9.10
N THR A 2 23.94 -29.32 8.57
CA THR A 2 22.53 -28.93 8.46
C THR A 2 22.37 -27.80 7.44
N CYS A 3 21.40 -27.93 6.55
CA CYS A 3 20.87 -26.83 5.76
C CYS A 3 19.65 -26.22 6.48
N ALA A 4 19.32 -24.98 6.11
CA ALA A 4 18.05 -24.25 6.29
C ALA A 4 17.94 -23.22 7.44
N LYS A 5 18.04 -21.93 7.10
CA LYS A 5 17.01 -20.90 7.43
C LYS A 5 17.31 -19.53 6.79
N THR A 6 17.07 -19.36 5.49
CA THR A 6 17.07 -18.04 4.83
C THR A 6 15.98 -17.93 3.77
N GLY A 7 14.72 -18.25 4.14
CA GLY A 7 13.58 -18.19 3.21
C GLY A 7 12.58 -17.05 3.45
N LEU A 8 12.60 -16.41 4.63
CA LEU A 8 11.51 -15.52 5.06
C LEU A 8 11.80 -14.01 4.87
N LYS A 9 13.07 -13.60 4.73
CA LYS A 9 13.48 -12.19 4.78
C LYS A 9 13.45 -11.45 3.41
N LEU A 10 13.41 -12.19 2.29
CA LEU A 10 13.39 -11.60 0.94
C LEU A 10 11.99 -11.36 0.36
N LYS A 11 11.00 -12.18 0.76
CA LYS A 11 9.62 -11.99 0.30
C LYS A 11 9.05 -10.69 0.84
N SER A 12 9.41 -10.32 2.06
CA SER A 12 8.87 -9.14 2.71
C SER A 12 9.36 -7.82 2.12
N SER A 13 10.65 -7.71 1.78
CA SER A 13 11.17 -6.49 1.13
C SER A 13 10.59 -6.28 -0.26
N THR A 14 10.40 -7.37 -1.03
CA THR A 14 9.82 -7.29 -2.38
C THR A 14 8.33 -6.95 -2.34
N SER A 15 7.57 -7.56 -1.42
CA SER A 15 6.15 -7.23 -1.22
C SER A 15 5.95 -5.81 -0.68
N MET A 16 6.81 -5.34 0.23
CA MET A 16 6.75 -3.97 0.75
C MET A 16 7.01 -2.94 -0.34
N ARG A 17 8.04 -3.16 -1.17
CA ARG A 17 8.36 -2.27 -2.30
C ARG A 17 7.23 -2.22 -3.34
N ARG A 18 6.61 -3.36 -3.64
CA ARG A 18 5.42 -3.40 -4.51
C ARG A 18 4.26 -2.59 -3.96
N LEU A 19 4.01 -2.66 -2.65
CA LEU A 19 2.98 -1.86 -2.01
C LEU A 19 3.30 -0.37 -2.08
N GLU A 20 4.56 0.04 -1.91
CA GLU A 20 4.99 1.43 -2.07
C GLU A 20 4.75 1.93 -3.51
N ASP A 21 5.13 1.14 -4.51
CA ASP A 21 4.91 1.45 -5.93
C ASP A 21 3.41 1.57 -6.26
N GLU A 22 2.59 0.66 -5.73
CA GLU A 22 1.12 0.69 -5.91
C GLU A 22 0.50 1.93 -5.25
N ILE A 23 0.91 2.28 -4.03
CA ILE A 23 0.46 3.48 -3.33
C ILE A 23 0.84 4.73 -4.11
N TYR A 24 2.07 4.81 -4.64
CA TYR A 24 2.53 5.94 -5.44
C TYR A 24 1.73 6.08 -6.74
N ALA A 25 1.53 4.98 -7.47
CA ALA A 25 0.75 4.98 -8.71
C ALA A 25 -0.71 5.40 -8.46
N LEU A 26 -1.32 4.98 -7.34
CA LEU A 26 -2.68 5.38 -6.98
C LEU A 26 -2.78 6.87 -6.62
N ARG A 27 -1.79 7.44 -5.93
CA ARG A 27 -1.73 8.88 -5.67
C ARG A 27 -1.67 9.68 -6.96
N MET A 28 -0.78 9.31 -7.87
CA MET A 28 -0.64 9.97 -9.18
C MET A 28 -1.96 9.92 -9.97
N LYS A 29 -2.61 8.75 -10.02
CA LYS A 29 -3.90 8.59 -10.71
C LYS A 29 -5.03 9.40 -10.06
N MET A 30 -5.04 9.49 -8.74
CA MET A 30 -6.05 10.26 -8.01
C MET A 30 -5.89 11.76 -8.25
N GLU A 31 -4.65 12.27 -8.23
CA GLU A 31 -4.33 13.66 -8.53
C GLU A 31 -4.68 14.02 -9.98
N GLN A 32 -4.33 13.15 -10.93
CA GLN A 32 -4.73 13.31 -12.33
C GLN A 32 -6.25 13.32 -12.49
N SER A 33 -6.95 12.37 -11.84
CA SER A 33 -8.41 12.31 -11.92
C SER A 33 -9.06 13.54 -11.29
N TYR A 34 -8.50 14.08 -10.22
CA TYR A 34 -8.97 15.34 -9.66
C TYR A 34 -8.76 16.52 -10.61
N ALA A 35 -7.61 16.58 -11.30
CA ALA A 35 -7.35 17.61 -12.30
C ALA A 35 -8.34 17.55 -13.49
N GLU A 36 -8.75 16.33 -13.89
CA GLU A 36 -9.73 16.11 -14.96
C GLU A 36 -11.17 16.43 -14.52
N GLU A 37 -11.56 15.98 -13.33
CA GLU A 37 -12.94 16.08 -12.83
C GLU A 37 -13.23 17.43 -12.13
N ALA A 38 -12.17 18.16 -11.74
CA ALA A 38 -12.20 19.41 -10.96
C ALA A 38 -12.96 19.30 -9.61
N THR A 39 -13.19 18.09 -9.11
CA THR A 39 -13.86 17.84 -7.83
C THR A 39 -13.36 16.57 -7.15
N PHE A 40 -13.30 16.61 -5.82
CA PHE A 40 -13.03 15.44 -4.98
C PHE A 40 -14.25 14.54 -4.77
N SER A 41 -15.46 15.02 -5.10
CA SER A 41 -16.71 14.26 -4.94
C SER A 41 -17.08 13.42 -6.16
N SER A 42 -16.26 13.44 -7.22
CA SER A 42 -16.44 12.55 -8.38
C SER A 42 -16.30 11.09 -7.92
N GLU A 43 -17.18 10.21 -8.41
CA GLU A 43 -17.12 8.78 -8.10
C GLU A 43 -15.76 8.17 -8.47
N LYS A 44 -15.11 8.68 -9.53
CA LYS A 44 -13.78 8.27 -9.96
C LYS A 44 -12.73 8.59 -8.90
N VAL A 45 -12.72 9.82 -8.37
CA VAL A 45 -11.79 10.27 -7.35
C VAL A 45 -12.05 9.58 -6.00
N ILE A 46 -13.32 9.42 -5.62
CA ILE A 46 -13.73 8.68 -4.42
C ILE A 46 -13.29 7.20 -4.51
N GLY A 47 -13.49 6.56 -5.66
CA GLY A 47 -13.08 5.18 -5.88
C GLY A 47 -11.56 4.99 -5.76
N LEU A 48 -10.79 5.91 -6.36
CA LEU A 48 -9.33 5.91 -6.26
C LEU A 48 -8.85 6.16 -4.82
N SER A 49 -9.50 7.08 -4.09
CA SER A 49 -9.21 7.34 -2.67
C SER A 49 -9.44 6.10 -1.81
N ARG A 50 -10.59 5.42 -1.96
CA ARG A 50 -10.88 4.17 -1.24
C ARG A 50 -9.84 3.08 -1.54
N LEU A 51 -9.42 2.95 -2.79
CA LEU A 51 -8.41 1.97 -3.19
C LEU A 51 -7.02 2.31 -2.62
N LEU A 52 -6.65 3.59 -2.62
CA LEU A 52 -5.42 4.10 -2.02
C LEU A 52 -5.37 3.81 -0.51
N ASP A 53 -6.47 4.07 0.19
CA ASP A 53 -6.60 3.78 1.63
C ASP A 53 -6.42 2.29 1.93
N ASN A 54 -7.01 1.42 1.12
CA ASN A 54 -6.82 -0.03 1.25
C ASN A 54 -5.35 -0.43 1.14
N LYS A 55 -4.61 0.16 0.19
CA LYS A 55 -3.18 -0.13 0.01
C LYS A 55 -2.31 0.43 1.11
N ILE A 56 -2.61 1.62 1.62
CA ILE A 56 -1.96 2.17 2.81
C ILE A 56 -2.21 1.26 4.01
N ASN A 57 -3.45 0.81 4.23
CA ASN A 57 -3.79 -0.11 5.30
C ASN A 57 -3.04 -1.45 5.18
N GLU A 58 -2.94 -2.00 3.96
CA GLU A 58 -2.17 -3.21 3.67
C GLU A 58 -0.68 -3.02 4.00
N TYR A 59 -0.07 -1.93 3.51
CA TYR A 59 1.31 -1.56 3.83
C TYR A 59 1.54 -1.39 5.33
N MET A 60 0.63 -0.71 6.02
CA MET A 60 0.71 -0.50 7.46
C MET A 60 0.56 -1.81 8.24
N ARG A 61 -0.26 -2.76 7.78
CA ARG A 61 -0.33 -4.11 8.37
C ARG A 61 0.94 -4.89 8.10
N PHE A 62 1.51 -4.75 6.90
CA PHE A 62 2.76 -5.39 6.51
C PHE A 62 3.94 -4.89 7.36
N ARG A 63 4.06 -3.57 7.56
CA ARG A 63 5.03 -2.95 8.48
C ARG A 63 4.78 -3.34 9.94
N ARG A 64 3.52 -3.35 10.40
CA ARG A 64 3.17 -3.75 11.79
C ARG A 64 3.38 -5.25 12.04
N GLY A 65 3.32 -6.10 11.02
CA GLY A 65 3.71 -7.52 11.14
C GLY A 65 5.20 -7.73 11.44
N LEU A 66 6.04 -6.72 11.20
CA LEU A 66 7.47 -6.68 11.60
C LEU A 66 7.70 -5.99 12.95
N GLY A 67 6.66 -5.43 13.57
CA GLY A 67 6.72 -4.73 14.86
C GLY A 67 5.37 -4.85 15.57
N ALA A 68 5.19 -5.94 16.30
CA ALA A 68 3.97 -6.23 17.03
C ALA A 68 3.64 -5.14 18.06
N ALA A 69 2.49 -4.50 17.91
CA ALA A 69 1.48 -4.27 18.96
C ALA A 69 0.28 -3.50 18.38
N PRO A 70 -0.97 -3.87 18.71
CA PRO A 70 -2.12 -2.99 18.51
C PRO A 70 -2.11 -1.93 19.62
N LEU A 71 -2.12 -0.66 19.23
CA LEU A 71 -2.52 0.43 20.12
C LEU A 71 -4.05 0.43 20.13
N GLY A 72 -4.61 -0.22 21.16
CA GLY A 72 -5.98 0.02 21.61
C GLY A 72 -6.05 1.25 22.51
#